data_AF-A0A0G4MRV8-F1
#
_entry.id   AF-A0A0G4MRV8-F1
#
_cell.length_a   1.000
_cell.length_b   1.000
_cell.length_c   1.000
_cell.angle_alpha   90.00
_cell.angle_beta   90.00
_cell.angle_gamma   90.00
#
_symmetry.space_group_name_H-M   'P 1'
#
loop_
_entity.id
_entity.type
_entity.pdbx_description
1 polymer ?
#
loop_
_entity_poly.entity_id
_entity_poly.type
_entity_poly.pdbx_seq_one_letter_code
_entity_poly.pdbx_strand_id
1 'polypeptide(L)'
;MLGKLRPSTAILVEKDSLGNTIDSTVKVEMIEFGDIVRVQHGASPVADGVIVQGESSFDESSLTGESRLIRKKVGDDLFAGT
;
A
#
# COMPACT_ATOMS: atom_id res chain seq x y z
N MET A 1 23.52 -2.76 -1.60
CA MET A 1 22.41 -2.77 -2.56
C MET A 1 21.14 -2.32 -1.85
N LEU A 2 20.59 -1.16 -2.22
CA LEU A 2 19.43 -0.52 -1.56
C LEU A 2 18.08 -1.22 -1.85
N GLY A 3 18.06 -2.32 -2.61
CA GLY A 3 16.85 -3.05 -2.98
C GLY A 3 16.21 -3.92 -1.88
N LYS A 4 16.75 -3.93 -0.66
CA LYS A 4 16.28 -4.81 0.43
C LYS A 4 15.12 -4.27 1.27
N LEU A 5 14.62 -3.07 0.97
CA LEU A 5 13.54 -2.43 1.73
C LEU A 5 12.18 -2.48 1.01
N ARG A 6 12.13 -2.92 -0.25
CA ARG A 6 10.86 -3.09 -0.96
C ARG A 6 10.22 -4.40 -0.52
N PRO A 7 8.94 -4.42 -0.12
CA PRO A 7 8.25 -5.66 0.18
C PRO A 7 8.31 -6.59 -1.03
N SER A 8 8.61 -7.87 -0.82
CA SER A 8 8.53 -8.90 -1.85
C SER A 8 7.12 -9.48 -1.98
N THR A 9 6.26 -9.21 -1.00
CA THR A 9 4.88 -9.67 -0.92
C THR A 9 3.92 -8.53 -0.63
N ALA A 10 2.68 -8.69 -1.08
CA ALA A 10 1.56 -7.81 -0.81
C ALA A 10 0.41 -8.61 -0.16
N ILE A 11 -0.48 -7.91 0.54
CA ILE A 11 -1.73 -8.49 1.04
C ILE A 11 -2.83 -8.08 0.07
N LEU A 12 -3.18 -8.95 -0.87
CA LEU A 12 -4.29 -8.76 -1.79
C LEU A 12 -5.61 -8.91 -1.03
N VAL A 13 -6.56 -8.04 -1.34
CA VAL A 13 -7.86 -7.95 -0.69
C VAL A 13 -8.92 -8.30 -1.73
N GLU A 14 -9.49 -9.49 -1.61
CA GLU A 14 -10.52 -10.00 -2.50
C GLU A 14 -11.88 -10.02 -1.81
N LYS A 15 -12.95 -10.17 -2.59
CA LYS A 15 -14.29 -10.41 -2.07
C LYS A 15 -14.73 -11.83 -2.37
N ASP A 16 -15.24 -12.52 -1.37
CA ASP A 16 -15.87 -13.82 -1.57
C ASP A 16 -17.24 -13.69 -2.25
N SER A 17 -17.86 -14.83 -2.57
CA SER A 17 -19.18 -14.89 -3.19
C SER A 17 -20.31 -14.28 -2.34
N LEU A 18 -20.06 -14.05 -1.04
CA LEU A 18 -20.98 -13.43 -0.10
C LEU A 18 -20.65 -11.94 0.13
N GLY A 19 -19.60 -11.42 -0.51
CA GLY A 19 -19.14 -10.03 -0.41
C GLY A 19 -18.21 -9.76 0.78
N ASN A 20 -17.84 -10.78 1.56
CA ASN A 20 -16.88 -10.64 2.65
C ASN A 20 -15.47 -10.45 2.09
N THR A 21 -14.67 -9.68 2.81
CA THR A 21 -13.28 -9.45 2.45
C THR A 21 -12.41 -10.62 2.86
N ILE A 22 -11.58 -11.11 1.94
CA ILE A 22 -10.55 -12.13 2.19
C ILE A 22 -9.19 -11.53 1.86
N ASP A 23 -8.26 -11.67 2.80
CA ASP A 23 -6.88 -11.23 2.63
C ASP A 23 -6.00 -12.42 2.20
N SER A 24 -5.20 -12.26 1.15
CA SER A 24 -4.27 -13.27 0.66
C SER A 24 -2.86 -12.69 0.47
N THR A 25 -1.83 -13.39 0.98
CA THR A 25 -0.44 -12.96 0.79
C THR A 25 0.05 -13.45 -0.58
N VAL A 26 0.35 -12.52 -1.46
CA VAL A 26 0.82 -12.79 -2.83
C VAL A 26 2.19 -12.15 -3.07
N LYS A 27 2.91 -12.60 -4.09
CA LYS A 27 4.11 -11.89 -4.55
C LYS A 27 3.70 -10.56 -5.18
N VAL A 28 4.50 -9.51 -5.00
CA VAL A 28 4.24 -8.20 -5.62
C VAL A 28 4.15 -8.30 -7.15
N GLU A 29 4.88 -9.23 -7.75
CA GLU A 29 4.85 -9.53 -9.20
C GLU A 29 3.49 -10.03 -9.71
N MET A 30 2.60 -10.47 -8.81
CA MET A 30 1.25 -10.96 -9.17
C MET A 30 0.17 -9.88 -8.98
N ILE A 31 0.54 -8.69 -8.50
CA ILE A 31 -0.41 -7.58 -8.37
C ILE A 31 -0.63 -6.95 -9.74
N GLU A 32 -1.90 -6.80 -10.11
CA GLU A 32 -2.32 -6.18 -11.35
C GLU A 32 -3.02 -4.82 -11.12
N PHE A 33 -3.22 -4.07 -12.19
CA PHE A 33 -3.93 -2.80 -12.12
C PHE A 33 -5.40 -3.03 -11.73
N GLY A 34 -5.85 -2.33 -10.68
CA GLY A 34 -7.21 -2.43 -10.16
C GLY A 34 -7.34 -3.34 -8.93
N ASP A 35 -6.29 -4.08 -8.58
CA ASP A 35 -6.24 -4.84 -7.33
C ASP A 35 -6.30 -3.92 -6.11
N ILE A 36 -6.99 -4.39 -5.07
CA ILE A 36 -7.01 -3.72 -3.77
C ILE A 36 -5.99 -4.40 -2.88
N VAL A 37 -5.02 -3.63 -2.38
CA VAL A 37 -3.97 -4.14 -1.49
C VAL A 37 -4.10 -3.50 -0.11
N ARG A 38 -3.98 -4.30 0.94
CA ARG A 38 -3.94 -3.81 2.32
C ARG A 38 -2.53 -3.40 2.69
N VAL A 39 -2.36 -2.14 3.05
CA VAL A 39 -1.13 -1.62 3.67
C VAL A 39 -1.29 -1.68 5.19
N GLN A 40 -0.45 -2.46 5.86
CA GLN A 40 -0.45 -2.54 7.33
C GLN A 40 0.26 -1.33 7.94
N HIS A 41 -0.04 -1.03 9.20
CA HIS A 41 0.63 0.05 9.92
C HIS A 41 2.14 -0.17 9.98
N GLY A 42 2.91 0.83 9.57
CA GLY A 42 4.38 0.77 9.50
C GLY A 42 4.93 0.00 8.29
N ALA A 43 4.08 -0.51 7.39
CA ALA A 43 4.52 -1.04 6.11
C ALA A 43 4.45 0.04 5.03
N SER A 44 5.42 0.02 4.11
CA SER A 44 5.37 0.88 2.93
C SER A 44 4.49 0.26 1.83
N PRO A 45 3.82 1.08 1.01
CA PRO A 45 3.08 0.62 -0.16
C PRO A 45 3.97 -0.15 -1.14
N VAL A 46 3.42 -1.19 -1.77
CA VAL A 46 4.14 -2.02 -2.76
C VAL A 46 4.22 -1.37 -4.14
N ALA A 47 3.28 -0.46 -4.44
CA ALA A 47 3.15 0.26 -5.69
C ALA A 47 2.44 1.61 -5.45
N ASP A 48 2.49 2.49 -6.45
CA ASP A 48 1.70 3.71 -6.46
C ASP A 48 0.21 3.37 -6.61
N GLY A 49 -0.65 4.17 -5.99
CA GLY A 49 -2.09 3.98 -6.05
C GLY A 49 -2.87 5.09 -5.38
N VAL A 50 -4.14 4.81 -5.12
CA VAL A 50 -5.07 5.73 -4.46
C VAL A 50 -5.67 5.04 -3.24
N ILE A 51 -5.86 5.78 -2.14
CA ILE A 51 -6.54 5.23 -0.97
C ILE A 51 -8.02 5.04 -1.29
N VAL A 52 -8.48 3.79 -1.25
CA VAL A 52 -9.89 3.43 -1.48
C VAL A 52 -10.67 3.22 -0.19
N GLN A 53 -9.99 2.96 0.93
CA GLN A 53 -10.62 2.73 2.23
C GLN A 53 -9.68 3.09 3.39
N GLY A 54 -10.23 3.70 4.44
CA GLY A 54 -9.51 4.05 5.67
C GLY A 54 -8.76 5.37 5.60
N GLU A 55 -7.94 5.61 6.62
CA GLU A 55 -7.03 6.76 6.73
C GLU A 55 -5.79 6.37 7.52
N SER A 56 -4.64 6.95 7.19
CA SER A 56 -3.38 6.73 7.89
C SER A 56 -2.41 7.90 7.65
N SER A 57 -1.30 7.92 8.38
CA SER A 57 -0.19 8.83 8.12
C SER A 57 1.01 8.05 7.56
N PHE A 58 1.69 8.63 6.57
CA PHE A 58 2.83 8.04 5.87
C PHE A 58 4.06 8.96 5.94
N ASP A 59 5.26 8.38 5.91
CA ASP A 59 6.51 9.13 5.96
C ASP A 59 7.05 9.31 4.53
N GLU A 60 6.75 10.45 3.93
CA GLU A 60 7.20 10.76 2.57
C GLU A 60 8.62 11.35 2.52
N SER A 61 9.45 11.16 3.56
CA SER A 61 10.84 11.64 3.57
C SER A 61 11.68 11.08 2.44
N SER A 62 11.42 9.84 2.03
CA SER A 62 12.13 9.23 0.89
C SER A 62 11.79 9.91 -0.44
N LEU A 63 10.63 10.56 -0.55
CA LEU A 63 10.21 11.28 -1.76
C LEU A 63 10.59 12.76 -1.71
N THR A 64 10.39 13.41 -0.56
CA THR A 64 10.51 14.87 -0.41
C THR A 64 11.83 15.32 0.19
N GLY A 65 12.55 14.42 0.87
CA GLY A 65 13.74 14.74 1.66
C GLY A 65 13.42 15.33 3.05
N GLU A 66 12.15 15.52 3.41
CA GLU A 66 11.72 16.03 4.70
C GLU A 66 11.02 14.93 5.52
N SER A 67 11.52 14.63 6.73
CA SER A 67 10.83 13.71 7.64
C SER A 67 9.62 14.37 8.27
N ARG A 68 8.47 14.18 7.61
CA ARG A 68 7.16 14.65 8.04
C ARG A 68 6.12 13.57 7.72
N LEU A 69 5.29 13.27 8.72
CA LEU A 69 4.13 12.41 8.53
C LEU A 69 3.03 13.17 7.79
N ILE A 70 2.67 12.69 6.61
CA ILE A 70 1.58 13.21 5.81
C ILE A 70 0.35 12.34 6.05
N ARG A 71 -0.73 12.96 6.53
CA ARG A 71 -2.02 12.29 6.69
C ARG A 71 -2.66 12.10 5.31
N LYS A 72 -3.07 10.88 5.02
CA LYS A 72 -3.76 10.49 3.78
C LYS A 72 -5.12 9.89 4.11
N LYS A 73 -6.10 10.18 3.27
CA LYS A 73 -7.49 9.71 3.36
C LYS A 73 -7.96 9.19 2.01
N VAL A 74 -9.16 8.62 1.98
CA VAL A 74 -9.80 8.13 0.75
C VAL A 74 -9.79 9.20 -0.35
N GLY A 75 -9.32 8.80 -1.54
CA GLY A 75 -9.17 9.66 -2.72
C GLY A 75 -7.80 10.32 -2.86
N ASP A 76 -6.94 10.28 -1.85
CA ASP A 76 -5.57 10.80 -1.96
C ASP A 76 -4.64 9.80 -2.65
N ASP A 77 -3.68 10.34 -3.41
CA ASP A 77 -2.59 9.55 -4.00
C ASP A 77 -1.62 9.05 -2.91
N LEU A 78 -1.19 7.81 -3.09
CA LEU A 78 -0.24 7.12 -2.24
C LEU A 78 0.88 6.55 -3.13
N PHE A 79 2.13 6.88 -2.80
CA PHE A 79 3.27 6.50 -3.62
C PHE A 79 4.07 5.37 -2.96
N ALA A 80 4.74 4.55 -3.77
CA ALA A 80 5.67 3.57 -3.25
C ALA A 80 6.89 4.26 -2.64
N GLY A 81 7.26 3.86 -1.43
CA GLY A 81 8.38 4.44 -0.68
C GLY A 81 8.00 5.60 0.25
N THR A 82 6.70 5.80 0.50
CA THR A 82 6.19 6.60 1.63
C THR A 82 6.21 5.80 2.94
#